data_AF-A0A978T5S9-F1
#
_entry.id   AF-A0A978T5S9-F1
#
_cell.length_a   1.000
_cell.length_b   1.000
_cell.length_c   1.000
_cell.angle_alpha   90.00
_cell.angle_beta   90.00
_cell.angle_gamma   90.00
#
_symmetry.space_group_name_H-M   'P 1'
#
loop_
_entity.id
_entity.type
_entity.pdbx_description
1 polymer ?
#
loop_
_entity_poly.entity_id
_entity_poly.type
_entity_poly.pdbx_seq_one_letter_code
_entity_poly.pdbx_strand_id
1 'polypeptide(L)'
;MNALASKPEPPPLYWITLWQWQRLFNLSILSTRLLSVIFSILSILAIYLVSQYLFADKLVAVITTTIFAFSPLQIPYSQEAREYSLWNLLSLLTIFYLFRAIRQEALG
;
A
#
# COMPACT_ATOMS: atom_id res chain seq x y z
N MET A 1 15.10 -32.20 -13.59
CA MET A 1 15.03 -31.26 -12.45
C MET A 1 14.42 -29.97 -12.95
N ASN A 2 13.16 -29.71 -12.57
CA ASN A 2 12.26 -28.71 -13.18
C ASN A 2 12.67 -27.27 -12.83
N ALA A 3 13.62 -26.69 -13.57
CA ALA A 3 14.06 -25.30 -13.43
C ALA A 3 13.12 -24.27 -14.11
N LEU A 4 12.01 -24.73 -14.70
CA LEU A 4 10.95 -23.90 -15.28
C LEU A 4 9.75 -23.78 -14.33
N ALA A 5 9.99 -23.72 -13.02
CA ALA A 5 8.97 -23.27 -12.08
C ALA A 5 8.71 -21.79 -12.38
N SER A 6 7.75 -21.57 -13.29
CA SER A 6 7.01 -20.34 -13.55
C SER A 6 7.30 -19.29 -12.48
N LYS A 7 8.21 -18.36 -12.77
CA LYS A 7 8.32 -17.13 -11.97
C LYS A 7 6.91 -16.55 -11.96
N PRO A 8 6.28 -16.35 -10.79
CA PRO A 8 4.97 -15.74 -10.73
C PRO A 8 5.06 -14.45 -11.54
N GLU A 9 4.28 -14.37 -12.61
CA GLU A 9 4.24 -13.14 -13.36
C GLU A 9 3.75 -12.07 -12.38
N PRO A 10 4.52 -10.98 -12.22
CA PRO A 10 4.12 -9.90 -11.33
C PRO A 10 2.70 -9.44 -11.71
N PRO A 11 1.83 -9.22 -10.71
CA PRO A 11 0.41 -9.03 -10.92
C PRO A 11 0.14 -7.90 -11.93
N PRO A 12 -0.83 -8.10 -12.85
CA PRO A 12 -1.03 -7.22 -14.01
C PRO A 12 -1.30 -5.77 -13.61
N LEU A 13 -1.93 -5.58 -12.44
CA LEU A 13 -2.29 -4.26 -11.92
C LEU A 13 -1.06 -3.41 -11.56
N TYR A 14 -0.01 -4.03 -11.01
CA TYR A 14 1.26 -3.33 -10.76
C TYR A 14 1.93 -2.94 -12.08
N TRP A 15 1.91 -3.83 -13.07
CA TRP A 15 2.52 -3.59 -14.38
C TRP A 15 1.83 -2.50 -15.19
N ILE A 16 0.50 -2.48 -15.19
CA ILE A 16 -0.27 -1.40 -15.84
C ILE A 16 0.08 -0.05 -15.19
N THR A 17 0.13 -0.01 -13.86
CA THR A 17 0.45 1.21 -13.09
C THR A 17 1.88 1.69 -13.38
N LEU A 18 2.82 0.75 -13.40
CA LEU A 18 4.24 1.00 -13.69
C LEU A 18 4.46 1.44 -15.14
N TRP A 19 3.72 0.86 -16.09
CA TRP A 19 3.76 1.27 -17.50
C TRP A 19 3.29 2.71 -17.68
N GLN A 20 2.18 3.11 -17.04
CA GLN A 20 1.70 4.50 -17.06
C GLN A 20 2.72 5.45 -16.40
N TRP A 21 3.29 5.05 -15.27
CA TRP A 21 4.30 5.84 -14.57
C TRP A 21 5.56 6.06 -15.41
N GLN A 22 6.04 5.02 -16.10
CA GLN A 22 7.20 5.09 -16.98
C GLN A 22 6.98 5.99 -18.20
N ARG A 23 5.74 6.11 -18.70
CA ARG A 23 5.41 7.07 -19.77
C ARG A 23 5.51 8.53 -19.31
N LEU A 24 5.30 8.81 -18.03
CA LEU A 24 5.34 10.15 -17.46
C LEU A 24 6.75 10.57 -17.00
N PHE A 25 7.54 9.64 -16.45
CA PHE A 25 8.81 9.95 -15.78
C PHE A 25 10.05 9.26 -16.38
N ASN A 26 9.93 8.73 -17.61
CA ASN A 26 10.95 7.93 -18.30
C ASN A 26 11.41 6.66 -17.56
N LEU A 27 11.96 5.71 -18.32
CA LEU A 27 12.50 4.44 -17.82
C LEU A 27 13.81 4.68 -17.04
N SER A 28 13.72 4.75 -15.72
CA SER A 28 14.88 4.81 -14.82
C SER A 28 14.62 3.99 -13.56
N ILE A 29 15.68 3.36 -13.03
CA ILE A 29 15.64 2.58 -11.77
C ILE A 29 15.11 3.45 -10.61
N LEU A 30 15.46 4.74 -10.59
CA LEU A 30 14.95 5.70 -9.62
C LEU A 30 13.45 5.93 -9.79
N SER A 31 12.99 6.08 -11.03
CA SER A 31 11.57 6.31 -11.34
C SER A 31 10.69 5.16 -10.85
N THR A 32 11.13 3.90 -11.06
CA THR A 32 10.40 2.72 -10.58
C THR A 32 10.35 2.63 -9.05
N ARG A 33 11.43 3.02 -8.36
CA ARG A 33 11.48 3.04 -6.89
C ARG A 33 10.64 4.16 -6.29
N LEU A 34 10.59 5.32 -6.95
CA LEU A 34 9.77 6.46 -6.51
C LEU A 34 8.28 6.10 -6.43
N LEU A 35 7.79 5.28 -7.36
CA LEU A 35 6.42 4.79 -7.33
C LEU A 35 6.12 3.97 -6.06
N SER A 36 7.00 3.03 -5.70
CA SER A 36 6.87 2.26 -4.45
C SER A 36 6.93 3.15 -3.21
N VAL A 37 7.82 4.16 -3.20
CA VAL A 37 7.93 5.12 -2.09
C VAL A 37 6.63 5.91 -1.93
N ILE A 38 6.03 6.38 -3.02
CA ILE A 38 4.75 7.12 -2.99
C ILE A 38 3.65 6.24 -2.40
N PHE A 39 3.53 4.97 -2.85
CA PHE A 39 2.53 4.06 -2.30
C PHE A 39 2.77 3.73 -0.82
N SER A 40 4.02 3.63 -0.38
CA SER A 40 4.34 3.42 1.03
C SER A 40 3.94 4.64 1.88
N ILE A 41 4.23 5.86 1.42
CA ILE A 41 3.80 7.10 2.10
C ILE A 41 2.28 7.19 2.19
N LEU A 42 1.58 6.90 1.09
CA LEU A 42 0.12 6.85 1.07
C LEU A 42 -0.44 5.80 2.02
N SER A 43 0.25 4.67 2.20
CA SER A 43 -0.15 3.62 3.15
C SER A 43 -0.04 4.11 4.59
N ILE A 44 0.98 4.91 4.93
CA ILE A 44 1.12 5.54 6.26
C ILE A 44 -0.04 6.52 6.52
N LEU A 45 -0.45 7.29 5.52
CA LEU A 45 -1.63 8.16 5.65
C LEU A 45 -2.93 7.35 5.78
N ALA A 46 -3.07 6.28 5.00
CA ALA A 46 -4.25 5.43 5.02
C ALA A 46 -4.44 4.75 6.40
N ILE A 47 -3.38 4.21 7.02
CA ILE A 47 -3.50 3.58 8.33
C ILE A 47 -3.92 4.59 9.41
N TYR A 48 -3.42 5.83 9.35
CA TYR A 48 -3.84 6.90 10.25
C TYR A 48 -5.36 7.16 10.16
N LEU A 49 -5.87 7.29 8.93
CA LEU A 49 -7.29 7.53 8.68
C LEU A 49 -8.16 6.34 9.11
N VAL A 50 -7.72 5.11 8.85
CA VAL A 50 -8.40 3.89 9.30
C VAL A 50 -8.48 3.85 10.82
N SER A 51 -7.36 4.03 11.52
CA SER A 51 -7.34 4.00 12.99
C SER A 51 -8.19 5.12 13.59
N GLN A 52 -8.12 6.34 13.03
CA GLN A 52 -8.96 7.44 13.48
C GLN A 52 -10.46 7.15 13.27
N TYR A 53 -10.83 6.53 12.14
CA TYR A 53 -12.21 6.16 11.85
C TYR A 53 -12.72 5.05 12.78
N LEU A 54 -11.90 4.04 13.04
CA LEU A 54 -12.30 2.91 13.88
C LEU A 54 -12.43 3.31 15.36
N PHE A 55 -11.40 3.97 15.91
CA PHE A 55 -11.30 4.20 17.35
C PHE A 55 -11.77 5.59 17.79
N ALA A 56 -11.93 6.55 16.87
CA ALA A 56 -12.23 7.95 17.16
C ALA A 56 -11.24 8.61 18.15
N ASP A 57 -10.05 8.03 18.32
CA ASP A 57 -9.02 8.47 19.27
C ASP A 57 -7.72 8.83 18.51
N LYS A 58 -7.27 10.06 18.71
CA LYS A 58 -6.08 10.61 18.05
C LYS A 58 -4.78 9.97 18.55
N LEU A 59 -4.68 9.63 19.84
CA LEU A 59 -3.50 8.97 20.38
C LEU A 59 -3.36 7.57 19.79
N VAL A 60 -4.46 6.82 19.73
CA VAL A 60 -4.47 5.48 19.11
C VAL A 60 -4.04 5.57 17.65
N ALA A 61 -4.60 6.52 16.88
CA ALA A 61 -4.24 6.71 15.47
C ALA A 61 -2.75 7.04 15.28
N VAL A 62 -2.19 7.94 16.09
CA VAL A 62 -0.76 8.29 16.02
C VAL A 62 0.13 7.11 16.40
N ILE A 63 -0.21 6.38 17.47
CA ILE A 63 0.57 5.22 17.92
C ILE A 63 0.57 4.13 16.85
N THR A 64 -0.60 3.75 16.30
CA THR A 64 -0.68 2.74 15.23
C THR A 64 0.12 3.17 14.00
N THR A 65 0.00 4.43 13.59
CA THR A 65 0.72 4.96 12.42
C THR A 65 2.23 4.95 12.64
N THR A 66 2.68 5.27 13.85
CA THR A 66 4.10 5.26 14.22
C THR A 66 4.64 3.84 14.17
N ILE A 67 3.97 2.88 14.82
CA ILE A 67 4.35 1.46 14.81
C ILE A 67 4.40 0.93 13.36
N PHE A 68 3.43 1.28 12.54
CA PHE A 68 3.37 0.87 11.14
C PHE A 68 4.51 1.49 10.31
N ALA A 69 4.78 2.79 10.46
CA ALA A 69 5.82 3.49 9.73
C ALA A 69 7.24 2.96 10.05
N PHE A 70 7.48 2.59 11.32
CA PHE A 70 8.74 2.00 11.76
C PHE A 70 8.77 0.47 11.70
N SER A 71 7.75 -0.16 11.11
CA SER A 71 7.73 -1.61 10.96
C SER A 71 8.88 -2.07 10.06
N PRO A 72 9.67 -3.07 10.48
CA PRO A 72 10.79 -3.59 9.69
C PRO A 72 10.36 -4.21 8.36
N LEU A 73 9.05 -4.40 8.15
CA LEU A 73 8.48 -4.83 6.87
C LEU A 73 8.26 -3.65 5.91
N GLN A 74 7.92 -2.46 6.42
CA GLN A 74 7.56 -1.30 5.60
C GLN A 74 8.77 -0.71 4.86
N ILE A 75 9.95 -0.72 5.51
CA ILE A 75 11.17 -0.12 4.96
C ILE A 75 11.69 -0.89 3.74
N PRO A 76 11.87 -2.23 3.78
CA PRO A 76 12.27 -3.00 2.59
C PRO A 76 11.23 -2.91 1.47
N TYR A 77 9.93 -2.97 1.79
CA TYR A 77 8.86 -2.88 0.79
C TYR A 77 8.80 -1.53 0.07
N SER A 78 9.24 -0.44 0.72
CA SER A 78 9.33 0.88 0.08
C SER A 78 10.49 0.99 -0.91
N GLN A 79 11.55 0.20 -0.73
CA GLN A 79 12.77 0.25 -1.55
C GLN A 79 12.77 -0.78 -2.67
N GLU A 80 12.07 -1.89 -2.50
CA GLU A 80 11.83 -2.85 -3.56
C GLU A 80 10.79 -2.29 -4.55
N ALA A 81 11.17 -2.20 -5.82
CA ALA A 81 10.26 -1.89 -6.93
C ALA A 81 9.37 -3.11 -7.24
N ARG A 82 8.52 -3.46 -6.27
CA ARG A 82 7.61 -4.61 -6.29
C ARG A 82 6.21 -4.21 -5.85
N GLU A 83 5.25 -5.05 -6.19
CA GLU A 83 3.81 -4.89 -5.95
C GLU A 83 3.41 -4.73 -4.47
N TYR A 84 4.28 -5.06 -3.51
CA TYR A 84 3.97 -5.06 -2.08
C TYR A 84 3.50 -3.69 -1.56
N SER A 85 4.11 -2.59 -2.00
CA SER A 85 3.71 -1.25 -1.58
C SER A 85 2.31 -0.89 -2.07
N LEU A 86 1.94 -1.28 -3.30
CA LEU A 86 0.60 -1.09 -3.85
C LEU A 86 -0.42 -2.00 -3.16
N TRP A 87 -0.05 -3.26 -2.92
CA TRP A 87 -0.91 -4.23 -2.24
C TRP A 87 -1.25 -3.80 -0.82
N ASN A 88 -0.28 -3.24 -0.08
CA ASN A 88 -0.49 -2.71 1.26
C ASN A 88 -1.50 -1.55 1.25
N LEU A 89 -1.32 -0.57 0.35
CA LEU A 89 -2.24 0.56 0.18
C LEU A 89 -3.67 0.10 -0.12
N LEU A 90 -3.82 -0.80 -1.11
CA LEU A 90 -5.13 -1.30 -1.51
C LEU A 90 -5.80 -2.11 -0.40
N SER A 91 -5.03 -2.88 0.37
CA SER A 91 -5.54 -3.63 1.53
C SER A 91 -6.09 -2.68 2.59
N LEU A 92 -5.35 -1.62 2.93
CA LEU A 92 -5.79 -0.60 3.88
C LEU A 92 -7.06 0.13 3.41
N LEU A 93 -7.13 0.51 2.14
CA LEU A 93 -8.33 1.13 1.57
C LEU A 93 -9.52 0.18 1.58
N THR A 94 -9.31 -1.09 1.25
CA THR A 94 -10.37 -2.12 1.28
C THR A 94 -10.93 -2.25 2.69
N ILE A 95 -10.05 -2.35 3.70
CA ILE A 95 -10.44 -2.38 5.11
C ILE A 95 -11.25 -1.13 5.47
N PHE A 96 -10.76 0.06 5.09
CA PHE A 96 -11.45 1.33 5.34
C PHE A 96 -12.88 1.34 4.78
N TYR A 97 -13.04 1.02 3.50
CA TYR A 97 -14.34 1.04 2.83
C TYR A 97 -15.28 -0.04 3.34
N LEU A 98 -14.75 -1.24 3.65
CA LEU A 98 -15.54 -2.31 4.26
C LEU A 98 -16.11 -1.89 5.62
N PHE A 99 -15.25 -1.36 6.52
CA PHE A 99 -15.71 -0.86 7.81
C PHE A 99 -16.68 0.31 7.68
N ARG A 100 -16.50 1.16 6.67
CA ARG A 100 -17.44 2.23 6.37
C ARG A 100 -18.80 1.70 5.93
N ALA A 101 -18.84 0.72 5.04
CA ALA A 101 -20.08 0.10 4.58
C ALA A 101 -20.84 -0.57 5.73
N ILE A 102 -20.15 -1.37 6.55
CA ILE A 102 -20.76 -2.04 7.72
C ILE A 102 -21.36 -1.03 8.71
N ARG A 103 -20.66 0.08 8.99
CA ARG A 103 -21.21 1.13 9.87
C ARG A 103 -22.41 1.86 9.26
N GLN A 104 -22.44 2.04 7.95
CA GLN A 104 -23.57 2.69 7.27
C GLN A 104 -24.81 1.81 7.32
N GLU A 105 -24.67 0.49 7.10
CA GLU A 105 -25.79 -0.45 7.24
C GLU A 105 -26.29 -0.55 8.68
N ALA A 106 -25.42 -0.51 9.69
CA ALA A 106 -25.83 -0.56 11.09
C ALA A 106 -26.58 0.71 11.58
N LEU A 107 -26.52 1.81 10.82
CA LEU A 107 -27.17 3.09 11.14
C LEU A 107 -28.42 3.37 10.29
N GLY A 108 -28.74 2.52 9.32
CA GLY A 108 -29.95 2.59 8.48
C GLY A 108 -31.02 1.62 8.94
#